data_AF-A0A2H0T968-F1
#
_entry.id   AF-A0A2H0T968-F1
#
_cell.length_a   1.000
_cell.length_b   1.000
_cell.length_c   1.000
_cell.angle_alpha   90.00
_cell.angle_beta   90.00
_cell.angle_gamma   90.00
#
_symmetry.space_group_name_H-M   'P 1'
#
loop_
_entity.id
_entity.type
_entity.pdbx_description
1 polymer ?
#
loop_
_entity_poly.entity_id
_entity_poly.type
_entity_poly.pdbx_seq_one_letter_code
_entity_poly.pdbx_strand_id
1 'polypeptide(L)'
;MEDIKIRRSKKIGLVQKDSGMVKTDYIQIITSKFNIFSIFALIIVLIISCTIGFYSGFRSGKNSVENRLTKITPDSTAKEAYDLSFTKARVWSADAELQRITSKVSEVNKEGKATGWGLTFYSKNKDKSYEIYVKDGEIRSAEEDKPIIKDMLKGEWKNSAEVYKSVESVVGEKKDFKIESMDLSFDSNAKKWLWTISYNKGGMTVNAEK
;
A
#
# COMPACT_ATOMS: atom_id res chain seq x y z
N MET A 1 -44.63 26.59 15.64
CA MET A 1 -45.88 25.83 15.50
C MET A 1 -46.37 26.17 14.10
N GLU A 2 -45.94 25.40 13.11
CA GLU A 2 -46.15 25.69 11.69
C GLU A 2 -46.35 24.39 10.90
N ASP A 3 -47.12 24.52 9.83
CA ASP A 3 -48.08 23.57 9.32
C ASP A 3 -47.54 22.35 8.58
N ILE A 4 -48.17 21.22 8.89
CA ILE A 4 -48.06 19.93 8.21
C ILE A 4 -48.83 19.99 6.88
N LYS A 5 -48.12 19.91 5.75
CA LYS A 5 -48.72 19.84 4.41
C LYS A 5 -48.61 18.43 3.83
N ILE A 6 -49.61 17.59 4.12
CA ILE A 6 -49.76 16.23 3.57
C ILE A 6 -50.26 16.33 2.12
N ARG A 7 -49.43 15.96 1.14
CA ARG A 7 -49.85 15.75 -0.25
C ARG A 7 -50.15 14.27 -0.50
N ARG A 8 -51.43 13.94 -0.65
CA ARG A 8 -51.91 12.66 -1.19
C ARG A 8 -51.70 12.64 -2.70
N SER A 9 -50.95 11.68 -3.22
CA SER A 9 -50.77 11.44 -4.65
C SER A 9 -51.47 10.15 -5.08
N LYS A 10 -52.65 10.36 -5.70
CA LYS A 10 -53.35 9.63 -6.76
C LYS A 10 -52.86 8.20 -7.08
N LYS A 11 -53.69 7.20 -6.72
CA LYS A 11 -53.71 5.86 -7.34
C LYS A 11 -54.13 6.00 -8.81
N ILE A 12 -53.27 5.57 -9.73
CA ILE A 12 -53.63 5.35 -11.14
C ILE A 12 -53.82 3.84 -11.32
N GLY A 13 -55.03 3.46 -11.74
CA GLY A 13 -55.39 2.09 -12.03
C GLY A 13 -54.80 1.61 -13.36
N LEU A 14 -54.27 0.39 -13.30
CA LEU A 14 -54.33 -0.70 -14.27
C LEU A 14 -54.61 -0.36 -15.74
N VAL A 15 -53.60 -0.59 -16.58
CA VAL A 15 -53.79 -1.19 -17.90
C VAL A 15 -53.00 -2.50 -17.92
N GLN A 16 -53.71 -3.60 -17.72
CA GLN A 16 -53.20 -4.95 -17.84
C GLN A 16 -53.20 -5.28 -19.34
N LYS A 17 -52.02 -5.19 -19.97
CA LYS A 17 -51.84 -5.63 -21.35
C LYS A 17 -51.46 -7.11 -21.32
N ASP A 18 -52.42 -7.96 -21.66
CA ASP A 18 -52.19 -9.36 -22.02
C ASP A 18 -51.26 -9.40 -23.23
N SER A 19 -49.95 -9.52 -22.98
CA SER A 19 -48.99 -9.95 -23.97
C SER A 19 -48.94 -11.46 -23.94
N GLY A 20 -49.39 -12.04 -25.06
CA GLY A 20 -49.51 -13.45 -25.34
C GLY A 20 -48.41 -14.31 -24.74
N MET A 21 -48.87 -15.29 -24.00
CA MET A 21 -48.25 -16.56 -23.68
C MET A 21 -47.56 -17.14 -24.92
N VAL A 22 -46.27 -16.85 -25.12
CA VAL A 22 -45.38 -17.73 -25.88
C VAL A 22 -45.06 -18.87 -24.93
N LYS A 23 -45.76 -19.98 -25.15
CA LYS A 23 -45.58 -21.24 -24.43
C LYS A 23 -44.09 -21.56 -24.33
N THR A 24 -43.67 -21.67 -23.07
CA THR A 24 -42.54 -22.43 -22.56
C THR A 24 -42.52 -23.85 -23.12
N ASP A 25 -42.10 -24.02 -24.37
CA ASP A 25 -41.88 -25.34 -24.99
C ASP A 25 -40.45 -25.50 -25.54
N TYR A 26 -39.51 -24.62 -25.18
CA TYR A 26 -38.09 -24.76 -25.54
C TYR A 26 -37.22 -25.40 -24.45
N ILE A 27 -37.66 -25.46 -23.20
CA ILE A 27 -36.86 -26.05 -22.10
C ILE A 27 -37.10 -27.56 -21.95
N GLN A 28 -38.24 -28.11 -22.41
CA GLN A 28 -38.52 -29.54 -22.25
C GLN A 28 -37.92 -30.47 -23.33
N ILE A 29 -37.36 -29.93 -24.42
CA ILE A 29 -36.82 -30.77 -25.51
C ILE A 29 -35.31 -31.10 -25.33
N ILE A 30 -34.57 -30.38 -24.47
CA ILE A 30 -33.13 -30.62 -24.25
C ILE A 30 -32.85 -31.42 -22.97
N THR A 31 -33.83 -32.13 -22.41
CA THR A 31 -33.60 -33.07 -21.29
C THR A 31 -33.94 -34.52 -21.62
N SER A 32 -34.11 -34.86 -22.90
CA SER A 32 -34.57 -36.20 -23.31
C SER A 32 -33.47 -37.26 -23.39
N LYS A 33 -32.17 -36.93 -23.45
CA LYS A 33 -31.10 -37.96 -23.61
C LYS A 33 -29.76 -37.66 -22.95
N PHE A 34 -29.62 -36.55 -22.21
CA PHE A 34 -28.37 -36.28 -21.50
C PHE A 34 -28.44 -36.88 -20.10
N ASN A 35 -27.69 -37.96 -19.90
CA ASN A 35 -27.52 -38.61 -18.62
C ASN A 35 -27.05 -37.55 -17.62
N ILE A 36 -27.85 -37.23 -16.60
CA ILE A 36 -27.58 -36.17 -15.62
C ILE A 36 -26.17 -36.31 -15.02
N PHE A 37 -25.69 -37.55 -14.88
CA PHE A 37 -24.32 -37.87 -14.48
C PHE A 37 -23.24 -37.26 -15.38
N SER A 38 -23.46 -37.18 -16.70
CA SER A 38 -22.52 -36.57 -17.65
C SER A 38 -22.42 -35.06 -17.48
N ILE A 39 -23.51 -34.39 -17.09
CA ILE A 39 -23.52 -32.95 -16.82
C ILE A 39 -22.72 -32.66 -15.55
N PHE A 40 -22.93 -33.43 -14.49
CA PHE A 40 -22.15 -33.30 -13.25
C PHE A 40 -20.66 -33.58 -13.45
N ALA A 41 -20.31 -34.60 -14.24
CA ALA A 41 -18.91 -34.90 -14.56
C ALA A 41 -18.22 -33.73 -15.29
N LEU A 42 -18.92 -33.08 -16.23
CA LEU A 42 -18.40 -31.91 -16.96
C LEU A 42 -18.16 -30.71 -16.05
N ILE A 43 -19.07 -30.46 -15.10
CA ILE A 43 -18.92 -29.37 -14.11
C ILE A 43 -17.71 -29.62 -13.21
N ILE A 44 -17.51 -30.87 -12.75
CA ILE A 44 -16.35 -31.22 -11.91
C ILE A 44 -15.03 -31.03 -12.69
N VAL A 45 -14.98 -31.45 -13.96
CA VAL A 45 -13.79 -31.25 -14.81
C VAL A 45 -13.50 -29.76 -15.04
N LEU A 46 -14.53 -28.92 -15.22
CA LEU A 46 -14.37 -27.47 -15.34
C LEU A 46 -13.86 -26.82 -14.05
N ILE A 47 -14.34 -27.26 -12.88
CA ILE A 47 -13.85 -26.75 -11.59
C ILE A 47 -12.38 -27.14 -11.39
N ILE A 48 -12.01 -28.37 -11.73
CA ILE A 48 -10.61 -28.85 -11.63
C ILE A 48 -9.70 -28.12 -12.63
N SER A 49 -10.15 -27.85 -13.87
CA SER A 49 -9.34 -27.10 -14.84
C SER A 49 -9.16 -25.64 -14.43
N CYS A 50 -10.19 -25.00 -13.85
CA CYS A 50 -10.08 -23.66 -13.28
C CYS A 50 -9.10 -23.60 -12.10
N THR A 51 -9.11 -24.60 -11.20
CA THR A 51 -8.18 -24.60 -10.06
C THR A 51 -6.73 -24.87 -10.47
N ILE A 52 -6.47 -25.74 -11.45
CA ILE A 52 -5.14 -25.98 -12.00
C ILE A 52 -4.62 -24.76 -12.77
N GLY A 53 -5.46 -24.09 -13.56
CA GLY A 53 -5.12 -22.85 -14.25
C GLY A 53 -4.80 -21.70 -13.29
N PHE A 54 -5.56 -21.59 -12.19
CA PHE A 54 -5.31 -20.59 -11.14
C PHE A 54 -4.01 -20.88 -10.36
N TYR A 55 -3.76 -22.15 -10.01
CA TYR A 55 -2.52 -22.55 -9.33
C TYR A 55 -1.27 -22.39 -10.21
N SER A 56 -1.36 -22.67 -11.51
CA SER A 56 -0.24 -22.52 -12.45
C SER A 56 0.01 -21.07 -12.86
N GLY A 57 -1.05 -20.27 -13.00
CA GLY A 57 -0.96 -18.82 -13.25
C GLY A 57 -0.38 -18.03 -12.08
N PHE A 58 -0.69 -18.42 -10.84
CA PHE A 58 -0.15 -17.76 -9.65
C PHE A 58 1.32 -18.15 -9.34
N ARG A 59 1.80 -19.28 -9.86
CA ARG A 59 3.19 -19.75 -9.65
C ARG A 59 4.16 -19.25 -10.73
N SER A 60 3.69 -18.95 -11.94
CA SER A 60 4.54 -18.46 -13.04
C SER A 60 4.84 -16.96 -13.01
N GLY A 61 4.21 -16.19 -12.12
CA GLY A 61 4.48 -14.76 -11.96
C GLY A 61 5.72 -14.40 -11.14
N LYS A 62 6.42 -15.37 -10.54
CA LYS A 62 7.56 -15.12 -9.64
C LYS A 62 8.96 -15.28 -10.25
N ASN A 63 9.10 -15.89 -11.44
CA ASN A 63 10.42 -16.35 -11.90
C ASN A 63 10.85 -15.87 -13.31
N SER A 64 10.36 -14.73 -13.83
CA SER A 64 10.81 -14.24 -15.16
C SER A 64 10.83 -12.72 -15.35
N VAL A 65 11.09 -11.97 -14.29
CA VAL A 65 11.50 -10.54 -14.40
C VAL A 65 12.88 -10.32 -13.77
N GLU A 66 13.71 -11.37 -13.71
CA GLU A 66 15.08 -11.30 -13.14
C GLU A 66 16.15 -11.02 -14.21
N ASN A 67 15.79 -10.51 -15.38
CA ASN A 67 16.79 -10.20 -16.39
C ASN A 67 16.48 -8.87 -17.09
N ARG A 68 17.37 -7.89 -16.84
CA ARG A 68 17.47 -6.52 -17.39
C ARG A 68 17.05 -5.37 -16.49
N LEU A 69 17.23 -5.47 -15.17
CA LEU A 69 17.43 -4.27 -14.37
C LEU A 69 18.92 -3.91 -14.43
N THR A 70 19.21 -2.83 -15.16
CA THR A 70 20.42 -2.02 -15.01
C THR A 70 20.84 -1.98 -13.55
N LYS A 71 22.13 -2.16 -13.27
CA LYS A 71 22.74 -2.03 -11.94
C LYS A 71 22.40 -0.66 -11.36
N ILE A 72 21.26 -0.55 -10.67
CA ILE A 72 20.90 0.60 -9.84
C ILE A 72 21.81 0.48 -8.62
N THR A 73 22.39 1.59 -8.17
CA THR A 73 23.14 1.59 -6.91
C THR A 73 22.23 1.03 -5.80
N PRO A 74 22.67 0.04 -5.00
CA PRO A 74 21.84 -0.61 -3.99
C PRO A 74 21.35 0.35 -2.89
N ASP A 75 21.93 1.54 -2.81
CA ASP A 75 21.58 2.54 -1.82
C ASP A 75 20.60 3.57 -2.39
N SER A 76 19.60 3.92 -1.59
CA SER A 76 18.60 4.95 -1.89
C SER A 76 18.49 5.95 -0.75
N THR A 77 18.08 7.16 -1.03
CA THR A 77 17.65 8.14 -0.02
C THR A 77 16.25 7.82 0.51
N ALA A 78 15.88 8.39 1.65
CA ALA A 78 14.55 8.23 2.23
C ALA A 78 13.44 8.64 1.25
N LYS A 79 13.64 9.72 0.49
CA LYS A 79 12.67 10.20 -0.49
C LYS A 79 12.50 9.26 -1.68
N GLU A 80 13.59 8.69 -2.21
CA GLU A 80 13.51 7.72 -3.30
C GLU A 80 12.75 6.45 -2.86
N ALA A 81 13.00 5.97 -1.64
CA ALA A 81 12.24 4.86 -1.08
C ALA A 81 10.77 5.21 -0.80
N TYR A 82 10.48 6.45 -0.41
CA TYR A 82 9.12 6.97 -0.28
C TYR A 82 8.39 6.99 -1.63
N ASP A 83 8.99 7.57 -2.66
CA ASP A 83 8.36 7.70 -3.98
C ASP A 83 8.00 6.29 -4.55
N LEU A 84 8.87 5.29 -4.32
CA LEU A 84 8.61 3.90 -4.70
C LEU A 84 7.47 3.25 -3.89
N SER A 85 7.49 3.42 -2.57
CA SER A 85 6.55 2.74 -1.66
C SER A 85 5.18 3.41 -1.61
N PHE A 86 5.09 4.73 -1.83
CA PHE A 86 3.85 5.49 -1.76
C PHE A 86 2.80 5.00 -2.77
N THR A 87 3.22 4.69 -4.00
CA THR A 87 2.31 4.12 -5.01
C THR A 87 1.67 2.82 -4.52
N LYS A 88 2.47 1.95 -3.90
CA LYS A 88 1.98 0.68 -3.32
C LYS A 88 1.06 0.93 -2.13
N ALA A 89 1.37 1.90 -1.27
CA ALA A 89 0.52 2.28 -0.15
C ALA A 89 -0.84 2.83 -0.62
N ARG A 90 -0.88 3.61 -1.72
CA ARG A 90 -2.13 4.14 -2.28
C ARG A 90 -2.99 3.09 -2.97
N VAL A 91 -2.38 2.05 -3.54
CA VAL A 91 -3.11 0.86 -4.00
C VAL A 91 -3.71 0.10 -2.81
N TRP A 92 -2.98 -0.01 -1.70
CA TRP A 92 -3.49 -0.61 -0.49
C TRP A 92 -4.67 0.19 0.10
N SER A 93 -4.52 1.51 0.27
CA SER A 93 -5.62 2.40 0.65
C SER A 93 -5.48 3.77 0.00
N ALA A 94 -6.56 4.24 -0.62
CA ALA A 94 -6.57 5.51 -1.35
C ALA A 94 -6.39 6.75 -0.44
N ASP A 95 -6.48 6.60 0.88
CA ASP A 95 -6.23 7.65 1.88
C ASP A 95 -4.94 7.39 2.68
N ALA A 96 -4.08 6.45 2.24
CA ALA A 96 -2.83 6.16 2.91
C ALA A 96 -1.91 7.40 2.86
N GLU A 97 -1.40 7.78 4.03
CA GLU A 97 -0.46 8.89 4.21
C GLU A 97 0.75 8.42 5.03
N LEU A 98 1.89 9.09 4.84
CA LEU A 98 3.14 8.71 5.51
C LEU A 98 3.08 8.97 7.01
N GLN A 99 3.56 8.01 7.79
CA GLN A 99 3.62 8.09 9.25
C GLN A 99 5.04 7.94 9.82
N ARG A 100 5.91 7.16 9.17
CA ARG A 100 7.27 6.94 9.67
C ARG A 100 8.20 6.55 8.53
N ILE A 101 9.45 6.98 8.61
CA ILE A 101 10.55 6.45 7.80
C ILE A 101 11.69 6.06 8.72
N THR A 102 12.24 4.86 8.58
CA THR A 102 13.39 4.41 9.36
C THR A 102 14.41 3.69 8.48
N SER A 103 15.69 3.98 8.65
CA SER A 103 16.76 3.19 8.03
C SER A 103 16.84 1.84 8.74
N LYS A 104 16.57 0.74 8.03
CA LYS A 104 16.52 -0.61 8.64
C LYS A 104 17.83 -1.38 8.49
N VAL A 105 18.64 -1.03 7.48
CA VAL A 105 19.87 -1.76 7.16
C VAL A 105 20.93 -0.76 6.74
N SER A 106 22.14 -1.01 7.24
CA SER A 106 23.37 -0.23 7.02
C SER A 106 23.35 1.18 7.57
N GLU A 107 24.55 1.72 7.70
CA GLU A 107 24.74 3.14 7.96
C GLU A 107 24.22 3.97 6.79
N VAL A 108 23.90 5.22 7.11
CA VAL A 108 23.56 6.22 6.10
C VAL A 108 24.86 6.88 5.64
N ASN A 109 25.14 6.77 4.34
CA ASN A 109 26.34 7.35 3.74
C ASN A 109 26.23 8.89 3.60
N LYS A 110 27.31 9.53 3.11
CA LYS A 110 27.42 10.99 2.99
C LYS A 110 26.39 11.62 2.06
N GLU A 111 25.89 10.83 1.12
CA GLU A 111 24.84 11.21 0.19
C GLU A 111 23.43 11.04 0.80
N GLY A 112 23.34 10.66 2.08
CA GLY A 112 22.09 10.39 2.77
C GLY A 112 21.43 9.08 2.32
N LYS A 113 22.17 8.17 1.70
CA LYS A 113 21.62 6.91 1.19
C LYS A 113 21.87 5.75 2.16
N ALA A 114 20.94 4.81 2.16
CA ALA A 114 21.02 3.56 2.90
C ALA A 114 20.60 2.38 2.01
N THR A 115 21.06 1.18 2.36
CA THR A 115 20.70 -0.06 1.64
C THR A 115 19.24 -0.46 1.85
N GLY A 116 18.60 0.00 2.94
CA GLY A 116 17.19 -0.28 3.19
C GLY A 116 16.45 0.71 4.09
N TRP A 117 15.20 0.95 3.75
CA TRP A 117 14.26 1.85 4.42
C TRP A 117 12.95 1.12 4.74
N GLY A 118 12.51 1.21 6.00
CA GLY A 118 11.15 0.89 6.41
C GLY A 118 10.28 2.14 6.36
N LEU A 119 9.15 2.06 5.67
CA LEU A 119 8.18 3.14 5.57
C LEU A 119 6.84 2.67 6.09
N THR A 120 6.27 3.39 7.04
CA THR A 120 4.96 3.10 7.59
C THR A 120 3.96 4.13 7.07
N PHE A 121 2.86 3.64 6.49
CA PHE A 121 1.75 4.44 6.04
C PHE A 121 0.52 4.16 6.90
N TYR A 122 -0.27 5.18 7.20
CA TYR A 122 -1.51 5.06 7.96
C TYR A 122 -2.72 5.39 7.07
N SER A 123 -3.79 4.61 7.22
CA SER A 123 -5.10 4.88 6.61
C SER A 123 -6.12 5.14 7.71
N LYS A 124 -6.79 6.29 7.66
CA LYS A 124 -7.88 6.64 8.57
C LYS A 124 -9.11 5.80 8.31
N ASN A 125 -9.41 5.54 7.04
CA ASN A 125 -10.58 4.77 6.63
C ASN A 125 -10.49 3.30 7.08
N LYS A 126 -9.28 2.73 7.09
CA LYS A 126 -9.06 1.36 7.57
C LYS A 126 -8.74 1.26 9.06
N ASP A 127 -8.35 2.37 9.69
CA ASP A 127 -7.73 2.43 11.01
C ASP A 127 -6.58 1.42 11.18
N LYS A 128 -5.72 1.32 10.16
CA LYS A 128 -4.57 0.40 10.11
C LYS A 128 -3.33 1.10 9.60
N SER A 129 -2.18 0.53 9.94
CA SER A 129 -0.89 0.87 9.34
C SER A 129 -0.46 -0.17 8.32
N TYR A 130 0.39 0.26 7.40
CA TYR A 130 0.98 -0.55 6.35
C TYR A 130 2.47 -0.26 6.29
N GLU A 131 3.29 -1.20 6.77
CA GLU A 131 4.74 -1.09 6.72
C GLU A 131 5.24 -1.70 5.41
N ILE A 132 6.03 -0.92 4.68
CA ILE A 132 6.67 -1.33 3.43
C ILE A 132 8.18 -1.26 3.65
N TYR A 133 8.86 -2.37 3.39
CA TYR A 133 10.31 -2.41 3.44
C TYR A 133 10.90 -2.34 2.03
N VAL A 134 11.66 -1.28 1.77
CA VAL A 134 12.43 -1.07 0.54
C VAL A 134 13.88 -1.42 0.80
N LYS A 135 14.48 -2.29 0.00
CA LYS A 135 15.89 -2.67 0.09
C LYS A 135 16.47 -2.88 -1.30
N ASP A 136 17.70 -2.42 -1.52
CA ASP A 136 18.39 -2.53 -2.81
C ASP A 136 17.57 -1.92 -3.97
N GLY A 137 16.82 -0.85 -3.68
CA GLY A 137 15.94 -0.18 -4.65
C GLY A 137 14.61 -0.91 -4.95
N GLU A 138 14.31 -2.00 -4.24
CA GLU A 138 13.11 -2.82 -4.48
C GLU A 138 12.26 -2.98 -3.21
N ILE A 139 10.95 -3.15 -3.38
CA ILE A 139 10.06 -3.48 -2.26
C ILE A 139 10.21 -4.96 -1.91
N ARG A 140 10.77 -5.26 -0.72
CA ARG A 140 11.01 -6.62 -0.24
C ARG A 140 9.85 -7.21 0.56
N SER A 141 9.17 -6.39 1.36
CA SER A 141 7.99 -6.81 2.11
C SER A 141 6.98 -5.67 2.23
N ALA A 142 5.73 -6.04 2.49
CA ALA A 142 4.67 -5.09 2.78
C ALA A 142 3.60 -5.77 3.65
N GLU A 143 3.36 -5.25 4.85
CA GLU A 143 2.56 -5.91 5.89
C GLU A 143 1.60 -4.91 6.55
N GLU A 144 0.39 -5.37 6.89
CA GLU A 144 -0.55 -4.59 7.68
C GLU A 144 -0.26 -4.77 9.17
N ASP A 145 -0.33 -3.67 9.93
CA ASP A 145 -0.20 -3.69 11.37
C ASP A 145 -1.18 -2.69 12.03
N LYS A 146 -1.29 -2.76 13.36
CA LYS A 146 -2.00 -1.77 14.15
C LYS A 146 -1.24 -0.44 14.12
N PRO A 147 -1.96 0.70 14.08
CA PRO A 147 -1.31 1.99 14.14
C PRO A 147 -0.66 2.23 15.50
N ILE A 148 0.64 2.53 15.48
CA ILE A 148 1.38 2.98 16.68
C ILE A 148 1.09 4.45 16.93
N ILE A 149 1.06 5.25 15.86
CA ILE A 149 0.73 6.68 15.86
C ILE A 149 -0.46 6.86 14.90
N LYS A 150 -1.19 7.98 14.96
CA LYS A 150 -2.24 8.32 13.97
C LYS A 150 -2.00 9.64 13.24
N ASP A 151 -1.01 10.40 13.70
CA ASP A 151 -0.51 11.56 13.00
C ASP A 151 0.15 11.15 11.68
N MET A 152 -0.02 12.02 10.68
CA MET A 152 0.40 11.81 9.31
C MET A 152 1.25 13.00 8.88
N LEU A 153 2.40 12.73 8.27
CA LEU A 153 3.28 13.75 7.74
C LEU A 153 2.62 14.34 6.49
N LYS A 154 2.53 15.67 6.47
CA LYS A 154 1.93 16.43 5.37
C LYS A 154 2.92 17.43 4.81
N GLY A 155 2.78 17.72 3.51
CA GLY A 155 3.61 18.72 2.85
C GLY A 155 5.03 18.23 2.57
N GLU A 156 5.92 19.19 2.36
CA GLU A 156 7.33 18.91 2.07
C GLU A 156 8.12 18.66 3.34
N TRP A 157 9.08 17.74 3.24
CA TRP A 157 9.97 17.36 4.33
C TRP A 157 11.40 17.17 3.80
N LYS A 158 12.37 17.34 4.69
CA LYS A 158 13.80 17.23 4.39
C LYS A 158 14.17 15.78 4.12
N ASN A 159 14.73 15.53 2.93
CA ASN A 159 15.25 14.20 2.59
C ASN A 159 16.45 13.85 3.49
N SER A 160 16.77 12.56 3.60
CA SER A 160 17.91 12.04 4.37
C SER A 160 19.24 12.69 3.98
N ALA A 161 19.43 13.08 2.71
CA ALA A 161 20.62 13.83 2.25
C ALA A 161 20.71 15.25 2.87
N GLU A 162 19.58 15.94 3.02
CA GLU A 162 19.53 17.27 3.65
C GLU A 162 19.74 17.17 5.16
N VAL A 163 19.20 16.11 5.77
CA VAL A 163 19.42 15.78 7.18
C VAL A 163 20.88 15.45 7.45
N TYR A 164 21.51 14.64 6.60
CA TYR A 164 22.94 14.32 6.70
C TYR A 164 23.79 15.59 6.76
N LYS A 165 23.59 16.50 5.81
CA LYS A 165 24.30 17.80 5.77
C LYS A 165 24.06 18.63 7.03
N SER A 166 22.84 18.61 7.57
CA SER A 166 22.53 19.31 8.82
C SER A 166 23.32 18.74 9.99
N VAL A 167 23.42 17.41 10.09
CA VAL A 167 24.22 16.72 11.11
C VAL A 167 25.71 17.03 10.93
N GLU A 168 26.23 16.93 9.71
CA GLU A 168 27.62 17.22 9.36
C GLU A 168 28.02 18.64 9.79
N SER A 169 27.15 19.63 9.55
CA SER A 169 27.40 21.03 9.92
C SER A 169 27.50 21.26 11.43
N VAL A 170 26.81 20.45 12.25
CA VAL A 170 26.77 20.58 13.71
C VAL A 170 27.90 19.78 14.37
N VAL A 171 28.14 18.56 13.90
CA VAL A 171 29.19 17.69 14.43
C VAL A 171 30.57 18.19 14.01
N GLY A 172 30.63 19.01 12.95
CA GLY A 172 31.85 19.51 12.32
C GLY A 172 32.54 18.42 11.50
N GLU A 173 33.64 18.75 10.82
CA GLU A 173 34.54 17.78 10.15
C GLU A 173 35.27 16.86 11.16
N LYS A 174 34.61 16.39 12.22
CA LYS A 174 35.10 15.27 13.01
C LYS A 174 35.15 14.08 12.06
N LYS A 175 36.33 13.83 11.49
CA LYS A 175 36.63 12.92 10.38
C LYS A 175 36.04 11.50 10.48
N ASP A 176 35.53 11.12 11.65
CA ASP A 176 35.05 9.78 11.95
C ASP A 176 33.59 9.72 12.45
N PHE A 177 32.76 10.74 12.21
CA PHE A 177 31.33 10.59 12.53
C PHE A 177 30.64 9.70 11.49
N LYS A 178 29.79 8.80 11.96
CA LYS A 178 29.11 7.80 11.13
C LYS A 178 27.66 7.68 11.57
N ILE A 179 26.73 7.95 10.67
CA ILE A 179 25.30 7.85 10.96
C ILE A 179 24.88 6.39 10.88
N GLU A 180 24.54 5.83 12.03
CA GLU A 180 24.14 4.44 12.19
C GLU A 180 22.66 4.25 11.84
N SER A 181 21.83 5.25 12.15
CA SER A 181 20.41 5.24 11.78
C SER A 181 19.79 6.62 11.69
N MET A 182 18.74 6.70 10.88
CA MET A 182 17.83 7.84 10.78
C MET A 182 16.38 7.37 10.94
N ASP A 183 15.60 8.08 11.74
CA ASP A 183 14.18 7.80 11.99
C ASP A 183 13.35 9.09 11.93
N LEU A 184 12.52 9.22 10.90
CA LEU A 184 11.53 10.28 10.76
C LEU A 184 10.24 9.85 11.44
N SER A 185 9.88 10.53 12.52
CA SER A 185 8.66 10.26 13.27
C SER A 185 8.06 11.54 13.86
N PHE A 186 6.79 11.46 14.27
CA PHE A 186 6.12 12.54 14.97
C PHE A 186 6.48 12.52 16.45
N ASP A 187 6.99 13.63 16.96
CA ASP A 187 7.18 13.83 18.40
C ASP A 187 5.90 14.38 19.00
N SER A 188 5.24 13.58 19.84
CA SER A 188 3.97 13.94 20.47
C SER A 188 4.09 15.06 21.51
N ASN A 189 5.26 15.21 22.14
CA ASN A 189 5.50 16.25 23.13
C ASN A 189 5.72 17.59 22.45
N ALA A 190 6.58 17.60 21.42
CA ALA A 190 6.91 18.81 20.68
C ALA A 190 5.93 19.14 19.55
N LYS A 191 4.98 18.22 19.27
CA LYS A 191 3.95 18.32 18.23
C LYS A 191 4.53 18.66 16.86
N LYS A 192 5.63 18.01 16.50
CA LYS A 192 6.37 18.29 15.26
C LYS A 192 7.01 17.03 14.70
N TRP A 193 7.25 17.03 13.40
CA TRP A 193 7.97 15.95 12.73
C TRP A 193 9.48 16.12 12.87
N LEU A 194 10.14 15.09 13.34
CA LEU A 194 11.58 15.10 13.60
C LEU A 194 12.26 13.93 12.93
N TRP A 195 13.43 14.21 12.36
CA TRP A 195 14.45 13.21 12.15
C TRP A 195 15.21 13.00 13.45
N THR A 196 15.16 11.79 13.99
CA THR A 196 16.07 11.32 15.05
C THR A 196 17.23 10.61 14.40
N ILE A 197 18.45 11.05 14.70
CA ILE A 197 19.68 10.55 14.09
C ILE A 197 20.53 9.92 15.19
N SER A 198 20.88 8.65 15.01
CA SER A 198 21.90 7.98 15.81
C SER A 198 23.21 7.95 15.02
N TYR A 199 24.29 8.31 15.67
CA TYR A 199 25.63 8.21 15.13
C TYR A 199 26.59 7.70 16.21
N ASN A 200 27.74 7.20 15.80
CA ASN A 200 28.74 6.56 16.69
C ASN A 200 29.24 7.42 17.88
N LYS A 201 28.90 8.71 17.95
CA LYS A 201 29.30 9.65 19.02
C LYS A 201 28.10 10.24 19.78
N GLY A 202 26.89 9.74 19.56
CA GLY A 202 25.68 10.20 20.24
C GLY A 202 24.46 10.24 19.31
N GLY A 203 23.50 11.09 19.65
CA GLY A 203 22.32 11.28 18.83
C GLY A 203 21.86 12.73 18.84
N MET A 204 21.13 13.11 17.81
CA MET A 204 20.50 14.42 17.74
C MET A 204 19.17 14.35 17.00
N THR A 205 18.40 15.42 17.11
CA THR A 205 17.16 15.60 16.35
C THR A 205 17.28 16.78 15.39
N VAL A 206 16.66 16.64 14.22
CA VAL A 206 16.59 17.69 13.19
C VAL A 206 15.13 17.87 12.81
N ASN A 207 14.66 19.12 12.73
CA ASN A 207 13.30 19.40 12.25
C ASN A 207 13.13 18.88 10.82
N ALA A 208 12.08 18.08 10.59
CA ALA A 208 11.84 17.43 9.32
C ALA A 208 11.10 18.32 8.32
N GLU A 209 10.29 19.26 8.78
CA GLU A 209 9.52 20.15 7.92
C GLU A 209 10.43 21.19 7.23
N LYS A 210 10.05 21.60 6.01
CA LYS A 210 10.72 22.63 5.21
C LYS A 210 10.07 23.99 5.37
#